data_AF-A0A7R9Y983-F1
#
_entry.id   AF-A0A7R9Y983-F1
#
_cell.length_a   1.000
_cell.length_b   1.000
_cell.length_c   1.000
_cell.angle_alpha   90.00
_cell.angle_beta   90.00
_cell.angle_gamma   90.00
#
_symmetry.space_group_name_H-M   'P 1'
#
loop_
_entity.id
_entity.type
_entity.pdbx_description
1 polymer ?
#
loop_
_entity_poly.entity_id
_entity_poly.type
_entity_poly.pdbx_seq_one_letter_code
_entity_poly.pdbx_strand_id
1 'polypeptide(L)'
;TNESTASVDIALQEVGLKRSSHACLIIVRVARRGTPSAPLKLARICGSVARFPAAPRMHPPLDKPNPFCREAIQKFKNCHDDNAIGKWFGACNEVKRALDSCLKAQKLEMIKQNRAKNERDQQRLEKVRALREGRPLGG
;
A
#
# COMPACT_ATOMS: atom_id res chain seq x y z
N THR A 1 -30.31 -16.88 -14.60
CA THR A 1 -29.65 -15.56 -14.71
C THR A 1 -28.48 -15.68 -15.66
N ASN A 2 -28.71 -15.58 -16.97
CA ASN A 2 -27.67 -15.74 -18.00
C ASN A 2 -28.16 -15.46 -19.44
N GLU A 3 -29.35 -14.90 -19.64
CA GLU A 3 -29.85 -14.62 -21.00
C GLU A 3 -29.44 -13.23 -21.50
N SER A 4 -29.25 -12.24 -20.61
CA SER A 4 -28.89 -10.88 -21.01
C SER A 4 -27.41 -10.67 -21.38
N THR A 5 -26.52 -11.61 -21.06
CA THR A 5 -25.09 -11.49 -21.41
C THR A 5 -24.81 -11.86 -22.87
N ALA A 6 -25.57 -12.82 -23.42
CA ALA A 6 -25.39 -13.29 -24.79
C ALA A 6 -25.73 -12.22 -25.85
N SER A 7 -26.75 -11.39 -25.57
CA SER A 7 -27.17 -10.36 -26.54
C SER A 7 -26.19 -9.20 -26.66
N VAL A 8 -25.32 -8.97 -25.65
CA VAL A 8 -24.34 -7.88 -25.65
C VAL A 8 -23.08 -8.28 -26.41
N ASP A 9 -22.68 -9.55 -26.35
CA ASP A 9 -21.50 -10.04 -27.05
C ASP A 9 -21.72 -10.14 -28.58
N ILE A 10 -22.95 -10.43 -29.04
CA ILE A 10 -23.30 -10.44 -30.48
C ILE A 10 -23.21 -9.03 -31.08
N ALA A 11 -23.56 -7.98 -30.34
CA ALA A 11 -23.51 -6.60 -30.84
C ALA A 11 -22.07 -6.02 -30.95
N LEU A 12 -21.10 -6.62 -30.26
CA LEU A 12 -19.70 -6.13 -30.25
C LEU A 12 -18.85 -6.69 -31.41
N GLN A 13 -19.33 -7.72 -32.11
CA GLN A 13 -18.61 -8.36 -33.21
C GLN A 13 -18.63 -7.50 -34.50
N GLU A 14 -19.70 -6.73 -34.75
CA GLU A 14 -19.90 -5.96 -35.99
C GLU A 14 -19.05 -4.68 -36.08
N VAL A 15 -18.48 -4.20 -34.95
CA VAL A 15 -17.67 -2.96 -34.90
C VAL A 15 -16.18 -3.21 -34.62
N GLY A 16 -15.74 -4.47 -34.64
CA GLY A 16 -14.32 -4.83 -34.60
C GLY A 16 -13.55 -4.41 -33.33
N LEU A 17 -14.24 -4.12 -32.22
CA LEU A 17 -13.62 -3.67 -30.97
C LEU A 17 -13.58 -4.80 -29.93
N LYS A 18 -12.39 -5.35 -29.68
CA LYS A 18 -12.17 -6.31 -28.58
C LYS A 18 -12.32 -5.60 -27.24
N ARG A 19 -13.01 -6.26 -26.30
CA ARG A 19 -13.25 -5.83 -24.92
C ARG A 19 -11.91 -5.66 -24.17
N SER A 20 -11.28 -4.49 -24.29
CA SER A 20 -10.13 -4.11 -23.49
C SER A 20 -10.59 -3.26 -22.29
N SER A 21 -10.06 -3.53 -21.10
CA SER A 21 -10.49 -2.94 -19.83
C SER A 21 -10.36 -1.41 -19.73
N HIS A 22 -9.89 -0.73 -20.77
CA HIS A 22 -9.67 0.72 -20.79
C HIS A 22 -10.69 1.50 -21.63
N ALA A 23 -11.65 0.83 -22.29
CA ALA A 23 -12.62 1.48 -23.19
C ALA A 23 -13.99 1.80 -22.56
N CYS A 24 -14.16 1.68 -21.24
CA CYS A 24 -15.39 2.08 -20.53
C CYS A 24 -15.34 3.53 -20.00
N LEU A 25 -14.64 4.42 -20.72
CA LEU A 25 -14.48 5.82 -20.28
C LEU A 25 -14.94 6.88 -21.30
N ILE A 26 -15.50 6.50 -22.45
CA ILE A 26 -15.88 7.50 -23.48
C ILE A 26 -17.28 7.28 -24.04
N ILE A 27 -18.26 6.81 -23.26
CA ILE A 27 -19.68 6.99 -23.62
C ILE A 27 -20.51 7.12 -22.34
N VAL A 28 -20.64 8.33 -21.77
CA VAL A 28 -21.91 8.97 -21.34
C VAL A 28 -21.59 10.44 -21.06
N ARG A 29 -21.48 11.28 -22.10
CA ARG A 29 -21.59 12.75 -21.96
C ARG A 29 -22.67 13.34 -22.87
N VAL A 30 -23.76 12.62 -23.09
CA VAL A 30 -24.99 13.23 -23.60
C VAL A 30 -26.16 12.48 -22.99
N ALA A 31 -26.77 13.04 -21.95
CA ALA A 31 -28.20 13.35 -21.92
C ALA A 31 -28.69 13.64 -20.49
N ARG A 32 -29.60 14.63 -20.43
CA ARG A 32 -30.64 14.87 -19.41
C ARG A 32 -30.30 15.83 -18.27
N ARG A 33 -30.57 17.09 -18.60
CA ARG A 33 -31.17 18.11 -17.73
C ARG A 33 -32.39 17.51 -16.98
N GLY A 34 -32.50 17.80 -15.68
CA GLY A 34 -33.75 17.90 -14.93
C GLY A 34 -34.38 16.62 -14.37
N THR A 35 -34.15 16.35 -13.07
CA THR A 35 -35.20 16.26 -12.02
C THR A 35 -34.53 16.28 -10.62
N PRO A 36 -35.08 17.01 -9.64
CA PRO A 36 -34.62 16.99 -8.25
C PRO A 36 -35.56 16.12 -7.39
N SER A 37 -35.04 15.07 -6.75
CA SER A 37 -35.43 14.61 -5.40
C SER A 37 -35.02 13.16 -5.13
N ALA A 38 -34.29 12.99 -4.01
CA ALA A 38 -34.16 11.76 -3.22
C ALA A 38 -33.09 10.73 -3.66
N PRO A 39 -32.58 9.92 -2.72
CA PRO A 39 -31.46 10.33 -1.88
C PRO A 39 -30.23 9.45 -2.07
N LEU A 40 -29.09 10.11 -1.91
CA LEU A 40 -27.72 9.62 -1.64
C LEU A 40 -27.63 8.18 -1.08
N LYS A 41 -27.66 7.17 -1.96
CA LYS A 41 -27.16 5.81 -1.66
C LYS A 41 -26.29 5.26 -2.79
N LEU A 42 -25.46 6.12 -3.37
CA LEU A 42 -24.34 5.70 -4.23
C LEU A 42 -23.01 6.30 -3.77
N ALA A 43 -22.76 6.35 -2.47
CA ALA A 43 -21.45 6.62 -1.90
C ALA A 43 -20.79 5.31 -1.43
N ARG A 44 -20.52 4.39 -2.37
CA ARG A 44 -19.66 3.23 -2.08
C ARG A 44 -18.88 2.70 -3.28
N ILE A 45 -18.50 3.58 -4.21
CA ILE A 45 -17.55 3.25 -5.28
C ILE A 45 -16.49 4.36 -5.38
N CYS A 46 -15.83 4.64 -4.27
CA CYS A 46 -14.48 5.19 -4.25
C CYS A 46 -13.90 4.86 -2.88
N GLY A 47 -13.41 3.62 -2.74
CA GLY A 47 -12.51 3.24 -1.65
C GLY A 47 -11.15 3.90 -1.83
N SER A 48 -11.14 5.23 -1.90
CA SER A 48 -9.94 6.04 -1.77
C SER A 48 -10.20 6.88 -0.55
N VAL A 49 -9.96 6.28 0.62
CA VAL A 49 -9.76 7.06 1.85
C VAL A 49 -8.67 8.05 1.46
N ALA A 50 -9.05 9.29 1.20
CA ALA A 50 -8.12 10.37 1.00
C ALA A 50 -7.30 10.39 2.29
N ARG A 51 -6.12 9.78 2.24
CA ARG A 51 -5.10 9.97 3.25
C ARG A 51 -4.60 11.37 2.97
N PHE A 52 -5.34 12.35 3.46
CA PHE A 52 -4.86 13.71 3.60
C PHE A 52 -3.45 13.62 4.21
N PRO A 53 -2.43 14.22 3.58
CA PRO A 53 -1.11 14.24 4.17
C PRO A 53 -1.25 14.91 5.53
N ALA A 54 -0.94 14.18 6.60
CA ALA A 54 -0.73 14.79 7.90
C ALA A 54 0.27 15.93 7.71
N ALA A 55 0.06 17.03 8.46
CA ALA A 55 0.94 18.19 8.58
C ALA A 55 2.43 17.79 8.47
N PRO A 56 3.32 18.66 7.93
CA PRO A 56 4.70 18.30 7.63
C PRO A 56 5.40 17.82 8.90
N ARG A 57 5.33 16.51 9.14
CA ARG A 57 6.14 15.86 10.14
C ARG A 57 7.52 15.88 9.52
N MET A 58 8.44 16.58 10.16
CA MET A 58 9.86 16.60 9.80
C MET A 58 10.55 15.23 10.01
N HIS A 59 9.78 14.14 10.09
CA HIS A 59 10.17 12.75 9.93
C HIS A 59 8.90 11.89 9.75
N PRO A 60 8.97 10.73 9.06
CA PRO A 60 7.92 9.71 9.12
C PRO A 60 7.60 9.38 10.60
N PRO A 61 6.33 9.10 10.97
CA PRO A 61 5.97 8.89 12.36
C PRO A 61 6.79 7.75 12.99
N LEU A 62 7.74 8.13 13.85
CA LEU A 62 8.54 7.23 14.70
C LEU A 62 7.74 6.76 15.93
N ASP A 63 6.43 7.03 15.95
CA ASP A 63 5.50 6.72 17.04
C ASP A 63 5.21 5.23 17.19
N LYS A 64 5.71 4.39 16.26
CA LYS A 64 5.69 2.95 16.45
C LYS A 64 6.75 2.56 17.48
N PRO A 65 6.40 1.74 18.50
CA PRO A 65 7.37 1.25 19.47
C PRO A 65 8.45 0.45 18.74
N ASN A 66 9.67 1.00 18.67
CA ASN A 66 10.85 0.34 18.15
C ASN A 66 11.73 -0.03 19.34
N PRO A 67 11.66 -1.27 19.86
CA PRO A 67 12.42 -1.66 21.05
C PRO A 67 13.93 -1.55 20.84
N PHE A 68 14.41 -1.70 19.59
CA PHE A 68 15.82 -1.67 19.23
C PHE A 68 16.44 -0.25 19.23
N CYS A 69 15.72 0.78 18.75
CA CYS A 69 16.23 2.15 18.63
C CYS A 69 15.59 3.14 19.61
N ARG A 70 14.95 2.66 20.68
CA ARG A 70 14.18 3.48 21.63
C ARG A 70 14.98 4.66 22.19
N GLU A 71 16.22 4.41 22.58
CA GLU A 71 17.09 5.43 23.17
C GLU A 71 17.44 6.54 22.17
N ALA A 72 17.79 6.17 20.93
CA ALA A 72 18.10 7.14 19.87
C ALA A 72 16.88 7.99 19.49
N ILE A 73 15.69 7.38 19.48
CA ILE A 73 14.42 8.10 19.24
C ILE A 73 14.15 9.10 20.37
N GLN A 74 14.37 8.70 21.62
CA GLN A 74 14.17 9.60 22.77
C GLN A 74 15.13 10.79 22.72
N LYS A 75 16.41 10.57 22.41
CA LYS A 75 17.39 11.65 22.24
C LYS A 75 16.99 12.63 21.13
N PHE A 76 16.45 12.12 20.02
CA PHE A 76 15.97 12.95 18.93
C PHE A 76 14.73 13.79 19.33
N LYS A 77 13.79 13.19 20.06
CA LYS A 77 12.63 13.90 20.62
C LYS A 77 13.06 15.02 21.57
N ASN A 78 13.92 14.70 22.52
CA ASN A 78 14.45 15.68 23.47
C ASN A 78 15.15 16.85 22.74
N CYS A 79 15.97 16.58 21.72
CA CYS A 79 16.62 17.65 20.96
C CYS A 79 15.62 18.61 20.29
N HIS A 80 14.49 18.09 19.78
CA HIS A 80 13.43 18.89 19.19
C HIS A 80 12.60 19.67 20.23
N ASP A 81 12.40 19.09 21.41
CA ASP A 81 11.70 19.74 22.53
C ASP A 81 12.55 20.88 23.12
N ASP A 82 13.86 20.67 23.25
CA ASP A 82 14.82 21.65 23.75
C ASP A 82 15.07 22.79 22.73
N ASN A 83 14.99 22.50 21.43
CA ASN A 83 15.35 23.43 20.36
C ASN A 83 14.19 23.65 19.36
N ALA A 84 13.11 24.28 19.82
CA ALA A 84 11.93 24.53 19.00
C ALA A 84 12.20 25.32 17.69
N ILE A 85 13.18 26.23 17.70
CA ILE A 85 13.62 26.99 16.51
C ILE A 85 14.84 26.32 15.86
N GLY A 86 15.80 25.85 16.67
CA GLY A 86 17.04 25.21 16.20
C GLY A 86 16.83 23.92 15.41
N LYS A 87 15.70 23.23 15.57
CA LYS A 87 15.32 22.08 14.74
C LYS A 87 15.22 22.40 13.25
N TRP A 88 14.86 23.64 12.90
CA TRP A 88 14.77 24.09 11.51
C TRP A 88 16.11 24.53 10.93
N PHE A 89 17.05 24.92 11.79
CA PHE A 89 18.42 25.30 11.43
C PHE A 89 19.43 24.15 11.50
N GLY A 90 18.96 22.92 11.73
CA GLY A 90 19.81 21.72 11.71
C GLY A 90 20.60 21.45 12.98
N ALA A 91 20.25 22.08 14.12
CA ALA A 91 20.92 21.85 15.41
C ALA A 91 20.88 20.38 15.87
N CYS A 92 19.85 19.64 15.45
CA CYS A 92 19.66 18.23 15.81
C CYS A 92 20.18 17.23 14.77
N ASN A 93 20.96 17.67 13.77
CA ASN A 93 21.41 16.81 12.67
C ASN A 93 22.30 15.65 13.13
N GLU A 94 23.18 15.87 14.10
CA GLU A 94 24.06 14.80 14.61
C GLU A 94 23.27 13.72 15.37
N VAL A 95 22.31 14.14 16.20
CA VAL A 95 21.38 13.22 16.87
C VAL A 95 20.54 12.45 15.85
N LYS A 96 20.11 13.12 14.79
CA LYS A 96 19.41 12.50 13.65
C LYS A 96 20.27 11.45 12.95
N ARG A 97 21.55 11.74 12.67
CA ARG A 97 22.47 10.77 12.03
C ARG A 97 22.63 9.50 12.86
N ALA A 98 22.74 9.63 14.18
CA ALA A 98 22.82 8.50 15.10
C ALA A 98 21.54 7.64 15.06
N LEU A 99 20.37 8.27 15.05
CA LEU A 99 19.09 7.58 14.89
C LEU A 99 18.98 6.86 13.55
N ASP A 100 19.35 7.52 12.46
CA ASP A 100 19.32 6.93 11.11
C ASP A 100 20.23 5.71 11.01
N SER A 101 21.40 5.74 11.66
CA SER A 101 22.33 4.60 11.72
C SER A 101 21.69 3.41 12.43
N CYS A 102 21.04 3.63 13.57
CA CYS A 102 20.34 2.58 14.30
C CYS A 102 19.20 1.95 13.47
N LEU A 103 18.37 2.78 12.84
CA LEU A 103 17.24 2.30 12.03
C LEU A 103 17.71 1.54 10.80
N LYS A 104 18.85 1.94 10.20
CA LYS A 104 19.48 1.18 9.12
C LYS A 104 19.93 -0.21 9.59
N ALA A 105 20.59 -0.30 10.74
CA ALA A 105 21.00 -1.57 11.31
C ALA A 105 19.79 -2.48 11.60
N GLN A 106 18.73 -1.94 12.21
CA GLN A 106 17.48 -2.65 12.44
C GLN A 106 16.86 -3.17 11.13
N LYS A 107 16.81 -2.33 10.09
CA LYS A 107 16.27 -2.70 8.78
C LYS A 107 17.05 -3.86 8.16
N LEU A 108 18.38 -3.84 8.24
CA LEU A 108 19.21 -4.93 7.71
C LEU A 108 18.93 -6.25 8.43
N GLU A 109 18.76 -6.22 9.74
CA GLU A 109 18.43 -7.43 10.51
C GLU A 109 17.05 -7.98 10.15
N MET A 110 16.04 -7.12 10.04
CA MET A 110 14.70 -7.52 9.61
C MET A 110 14.69 -8.11 8.19
N ILE A 111 15.52 -7.58 7.27
CA ILE A 111 15.66 -8.13 5.92
C ILE A 111 16.25 -9.54 5.97
N LYS A 112 17.28 -9.79 6.80
CA LYS A 112 17.86 -11.13 6.97
C LYS A 112 16.83 -12.13 7.50
N GLN A 113 16.08 -11.74 8.52
CA GLN A 113 15.03 -12.58 9.11
C GLN A 113 13.89 -12.87 8.12
N ASN A 114 13.44 -11.86 7.39
CA ASN A 114 12.42 -12.01 6.36
C ASN A 114 12.90 -12.90 5.21
N ARG A 115 14.17 -12.80 4.82
CA ARG A 115 14.76 -13.68 3.81
C ARG A 115 14.75 -15.13 4.26
N ALA A 116 15.25 -15.41 5.46
CA ALA A 116 15.26 -16.77 6.01
C ALA A 116 13.84 -17.34 6.18
N LYS A 117 12.88 -16.50 6.59
CA LYS A 117 11.47 -16.89 6.67
C LYS A 117 10.88 -17.18 5.29
N ASN A 118 11.13 -16.33 4.30
CA ASN A 118 10.65 -16.54 2.95
C ASN A 118 11.20 -17.83 2.36
N GLU A 119 12.48 -18.14 2.55
CA GLU A 119 13.08 -19.40 2.09
C GLU A 119 12.37 -20.63 2.71
N ARG A 120 12.08 -20.60 4.02
CA ARG A 120 11.29 -21.66 4.68
C ARG A 120 9.87 -21.76 4.15
N ASP A 121 9.22 -20.63 3.94
CA ASP A 121 7.85 -20.57 3.42
C ASP A 121 7.80 -21.08 1.96
N GLN A 122 8.79 -20.75 1.12
CA GLN A 122 8.91 -21.29 -0.24
C GLN A 122 9.05 -22.82 -0.23
N GLN A 123 9.93 -23.37 0.61
CA GLN A 123 10.07 -24.83 0.75
C GLN A 123 8.77 -25.50 1.22
N ARG A 124 8.05 -24.87 2.15
CA ARG A 124 6.75 -25.37 2.62
C ARG A 124 5.72 -25.35 1.48
N LEU A 125 5.66 -24.27 0.70
CA LEU A 125 4.75 -24.12 -0.42
C LEU A 125 5.05 -25.12 -1.54
N GLU A 126 6.32 -25.38 -1.83
CA GLU A 126 6.74 -26.39 -2.80
C GLU A 126 6.30 -27.79 -2.38
N LYS A 127 6.51 -28.16 -1.10
CA LYS A 127 6.04 -29.45 -0.57
C LYS A 127 4.53 -29.62 -0.70
N VAL A 128 3.78 -28.58 -0.32
CA VAL A 128 2.31 -28.58 -0.46
C VAL A 128 1.89 -28.68 -1.92
N ARG A 129 2.59 -28.00 -2.84
CA ARG A 129 2.31 -28.07 -4.27
C ARG A 129 2.55 -29.48 -4.82
N ALA A 130 3.69 -30.10 -4.50
CA ALA A 130 4.00 -31.46 -4.93
C ALA A 130 3.00 -32.50 -4.40
N LEU A 131 2.58 -32.38 -3.13
CA LEU A 131 1.51 -33.22 -2.56
C LEU A 131 0.19 -33.05 -3.31
N ARG A 132 -0.18 -31.80 -3.67
CA ARG A 132 -1.40 -31.53 -4.44
C ARG A 132 -1.35 -32.09 -5.86
N GLU A 133 -0.16 -32.12 -6.46
CA GLU A 133 0.09 -32.66 -7.80
C GLU A 133 0.31 -34.18 -7.81
N GLY A 134 0.30 -34.84 -6.65
CA GLY A 134 0.58 -36.28 -6.55
C GLY A 134 2.02 -36.66 -6.91
N ARG A 135 2.96 -35.72 -6.85
CA ARG A 135 4.38 -35.93 -7.20
C ARG A 135 5.17 -36.41 -5.96
N PRO A 136 6.04 -37.43 -6.07
CA PRO A 136 6.89 -37.83 -4.97
C PRO A 136 7.85 -36.70 -4.57
N LEU A 137 7.99 -36.46 -3.26
CA LEU A 137 8.85 -35.44 -2.68
C LEU A 137 10.30 -35.94 -2.58
N GLY A 138 11.12 -35.60 -3.57
CA GLY A 138 12.56 -35.90 -3.59
C GLY A 138 12.88 -37.34 -4.00
N GLY A 139 13.92 -37.47 -4.83
CA GLY A 139 14.56 -38.73 -5.20
C GLY A 139 16.04 -38.68 -4.84
#